data_AF-A0A193QHY7-F1
#
_entry.id   AF-A0A193QHY7-F1
#
_cell.length_a   1.000
_cell.length_b   1.000
_cell.length_c   1.000
_cell.angle_alpha   90.00
_cell.angle_beta   90.00
_cell.angle_gamma   90.00
#
_symmetry.space_group_name_H-M   'P 1'
#
loop_
_entity.id
_entity.type
_entity.pdbx_description
1 polymer ?
#
loop_
_entity_poly.entity_id
_entity_poly.type
_entity_poly.pdbx_seq_one_letter_code
_entity_poly.pdbx_strand_id
1 'polypeptide(L)' 'MKPKIPQWVKYKAELYEHLYREELKRARRIRRNGYLSMSLSLCWRILSKDSGQSWKTMSHAKYNTQITI' A
#
# COMPACT_ATOMS: atom_id res chain seq x y z
N MET A 1 -14.50 -14.57 -6.97
CA MET A 1 -13.18 -15.04 -6.47
C MET A 1 -12.40 -13.86 -5.93
N LYS A 2 -11.79 -13.95 -4.73
CA LYS A 2 -10.85 -12.91 -4.27
C LYS A 2 -9.57 -13.05 -5.11
N PRO A 3 -9.07 -11.99 -5.77
CA PRO A 3 -7.85 -12.11 -6.56
C PRO A 3 -6.68 -12.47 -5.64
N LYS A 4 -6.00 -13.57 -5.97
CA LYS A 4 -4.76 -13.96 -5.28
C LYS A 4 -3.68 -12.93 -5.62
N ILE A 5 -2.99 -12.44 -4.60
CA ILE A 5 -1.89 -11.49 -4.78
C ILE A 5 -0.75 -12.20 -5.53
N PRO A 6 -0.33 -11.73 -6.72
CA PRO A 6 0.80 -12.29 -7.44
C PRO A 6 2.09 -12.18 -6.64
N GLN A 7 3.01 -13.15 -6.79
CA GLN A 7 4.26 -13.16 -6.02
C GLN A 7 5.11 -11.90 -6.26
N TRP A 8 5.25 -11.45 -7.51
CA TRP A 8 5.98 -10.22 -7.83
C TRP A 8 5.41 -8.97 -7.14
N VAL A 9 4.11 -8.94 -6.86
CA VAL A 9 3.48 -7.84 -6.11
C VAL A 9 3.90 -7.89 -4.64
N LYS A 10 4.04 -9.09 -4.06
CA LYS A 10 4.53 -9.24 -2.68
C LYS A 10 5.98 -8.78 -2.56
N TYR A 11 6.86 -9.27 -3.43
CA TYR A 11 8.27 -8.83 -3.46
C TYR A 11 8.40 -7.31 -3.63
N LYS A 12 7.60 -6.73 -4.52
CA LYS A 12 7.60 -5.27 -4.71
C LYS A 12 7.06 -4.51 -3.48
N ALA A 13 6.08 -5.07 -2.77
CA ALA A 13 5.56 -4.49 -1.53
C ALA A 13 6.63 -4.49 -0.43
N GLU A 14 7.30 -5.63 -0.22
CA GLU A 14 8.39 -5.78 0.74
C GLU A 14 9.54 -4.82 0.43
N LEU A 15 9.95 -4.72 -0.84
CA LEU A 15 10.95 -3.76 -1.27
C LEU A 15 10.53 -2.31 -0.98
N TYR A 16 9.26 -1.94 -1.24
CA TYR A 16 8.79 -0.58 -1.04
C TYR A 16 8.67 -0.23 0.45
N GLU A 17 8.29 -1.20 1.28
CA GLU A 17 8.31 -1.03 2.73
C GLU A 17 9.73 -0.82 3.24
N HIS A 18 10.70 -1.63 2.79
CA HIS A 18 12.10 -1.45 3.15
C HIS A 18 12.61 -0.07 2.72
N LEU A 19 12.43 0.32 1.46
CA LEU A 19 12.85 1.62 0.97
C LEU A 19 12.14 2.80 1.66
N TYR A 20 10.91 2.61 2.14
CA TYR A 20 10.23 3.62 2.94
C TYR A 20 10.88 3.79 4.31
N ARG A 21 11.26 2.68 4.97
CA ARG A 21 11.95 2.70 6.27
C ARG A 21 13.34 3.33 6.17
N GLU A 22 14.03 3.13 5.05
CA GLU A 22 15.31 3.79 4.74
C GLU A 22 15.14 5.25 4.25
N GLU A 23 13.92 5.81 4.27
CA GLU A 23 13.59 7.15 3.77
C GLU A 23 13.86 7.41 2.26
N LEU A 24 14.23 6.36 1.52
CA LEU A 24 14.49 6.39 0.08
C LEU A 24 13.20 6.41 -0.75
N LYS A 25 12.06 6.03 -0.16
CA LYS A 25 10.75 6.03 -0.82
C LYS A 25 9.74 6.82 -0.02
N ARG A 26 9.12 7.82 -0.65
CA ARG A 26 8.03 8.60 -0.04
C ARG A 26 6.68 7.91 -0.24
N ALA A 27 5.90 7.84 0.84
CA ALA A 27 4.50 7.45 0.79
C ALA A 27 3.59 8.67 0.61
N ARG A 28 2.46 8.47 -0.10
CA ARG A 28 1.42 9.50 -0.22
C ARG A 28 0.54 9.44 1.03
N ARG A 29 0.42 10.57 1.73
CA ARG A 29 -0.55 10.74 2.80
C ARG A 29 -1.93 11.09 2.26
N ILE A 30 -2.94 10.36 2.70
CA ILE A 30 -4.34 10.57 2.35
C ILE A 30 -4.92 11.59 3.32
N ARG A 31 -5.37 12.75 2.80
CA ARG A 31 -5.82 13.88 3.64
C ARG A 31 -6.99 13.54 4.56
N ARG A 32 -7.93 12.71 4.08
CA ARG A 32 -9.18 12.43 4.79
C ARG A 32 -8.99 11.67 6.11
N ASN A 33 -8.10 10.68 6.13
CA ASN A 33 -7.93 9.76 7.27
C ASN A 33 -6.48 9.69 7.78
N GLY A 34 -5.56 10.42 7.17
CA GLY A 34 -4.15 10.43 7.55
C GLY A 34 -3.35 9.19 7.16
N TYR A 35 -3.98 8.20 6.49
CA TYR A 35 -3.34 6.96 6.09
C TYR A 35 -2.23 7.20 5.07
N LEU A 36 -1.26 6.29 5.00
CA LEU A 36 -0.18 6.32 4.03
C LEU A 36 -0.39 5.28 2.94
N SER A 37 -0.11 5.64 1.70
CA SER A 37 -0.33 4.77 0.54
C SER A 37 0.82 4.84 -0.46
N MET A 38 1.10 3.71 -1.10
CA MET A 38 2.00 3.62 -2.26
C MET A 38 1.39 2.76 -3.37
N SER A 39 1.72 3.11 -4.61
CA SER A 39 1.32 2.35 -5.81
C SER A 39 2.36 1.27 -6.12
N LEU A 40 1.94 0.00 -6.17
CA LEU A 40 2.81 -1.09 -6.62
C LEU A 40 2.70 -1.31 -8.13
N SER A 41 1.50 -1.18 -8.68
CA SER A 41 1.19 -1.30 -10.11
C SER A 41 -0.19 -0.69 -10.40
N LEU A 42 -0.71 -0.85 -11.62
CA LEU A 42 -2.03 -0.31 -11.98
C LEU A 42 -3.13 -0.80 -11.03
N CYS A 43 -3.15 -2.10 -10.73
CA CYS A 43 -4.24 -2.74 -9.97
C CYS A 43 -3.92 -3.01 -8.50
N TRP A 44 -2.72 -2.69 -8.01
CA TRP A 44 -2.27 -3.04 -6.65
C TRP A 44 -1.73 -1.83 -5.87
N ARG A 45 -2.09 -1.76 -4.60
CA ARG A 45 -1.73 -0.70 -3.65
C ARG A 45 -1.23 -1.31 -2.35
N ILE A 46 -0.32 -0.61 -1.66
CA ILE A 46 -0.06 -0.85 -0.24
C ILE A 46 -0.57 0.32 0.56
N LEU A 47 -1.19 0.02 1.70
CA LEU A 47 -1.81 0.99 2.60
C LEU A 47 -1.29 0.72 4.01
N SER A 48 -0.85 1.77 4.69
CA SER A 48 -0.59 1.78 6.12
C SER A 48 -1.61 2.69 6.80
N LYS A 49 -2.22 2.18 7.87
CA LYS A 49 -3.18 2.94 8.71
C LYS A 49 -2.53 3.50 9.97
N ASP A 50 -1.31 3.09 10.27
CA ASP A 50 -0.57 3.31 11.51
C ASP A 50 0.71 4.14 11.27
N SER A 51 0.63 5.09 10.34
CA SER A 51 1.73 6.01 9.99
C SER A 51 3.02 5.34 9.51
N GLY A 52 2.91 4.18 8.87
CA GLY A 52 4.01 3.48 8.21
C GLY A 52 4.61 2.34 9.02
N GLN A 53 4.04 2.01 10.19
CA GLN A 53 4.50 0.90 11.03
C GLN A 53 4.21 -0.46 10.39
N SER A 54 3.01 -0.63 9.82
CA SER A 54 2.60 -1.83 9.09
C SER A 54 1.97 -1.49 7.74
N TRP A 55 2.24 -2.34 6.75
CA TRP A 55 1.77 -2.16 5.38
C TRP A 55 0.91 -3.34 4.93
N LYS A 56 -0.22 -3.05 4.29
CA LYS A 56 -1.13 -4.05 3.76
C LYS A 56 -1.28 -3.93 2.26
N THR A 57 -0.89 -4.97 1.54
CA THR A 57 -1.11 -5.09 0.09
C THR A 57 -2.57 -5.43 -0.20
N MET A 58 -3.16 -4.71 -1.15
CA MET A 58 -4.53 -4.94 -1.59
C MET A 58 -4.76 -4.50 -3.04
N SER A 59 -5.82 -5.01 -3.65
CA SER A 59 -6.25 -4.56 -4.98
C SER A 59 -6.76 -3.12 -4.93
N HIS A 60 -6.77 -2.45 -6.10
CA HIS A 60 -7.29 -1.09 -6.24
C HIS A 60 -8.74 -0.96 -5.75
N ALA A 61 -9.59 -1.94 -6.08
CA ALA A 61 -11.00 -1.95 -5.65
C ALA A 61 -11.13 -2.00 -4.12
N LYS A 62 -10.35 -2.88 -3.46
CA LYS A 62 -10.35 -2.97 -1.99
C LYS A 62 -9.74 -1.73 -1.35
N TYR A 63 -8.68 -1.17 -1.94
CA TYR A 63 -8.08 0.09 -1.53
C TYR A 63 -9.11 1.23 -1.52
N ASN A 64 -9.84 1.43 -2.62
CA ASN A 64 -10.88 2.47 -2.71
C ASN A 64 -11.92 2.36 -1.60
N THR A 65 -12.34 1.13 -1.27
CA THR A 65 -13.25 0.87 -0.16
C THR A 65 -12.63 1.31 1.18
N GLN A 66 -11.37 0.95 1.43
CA GLN A 66 -10.68 1.25 2.69
C GLN A 66 -10.39 2.74 2.92
N ILE A 67 -10.31 3.56 1.86
CA ILE A 67 -10.02 4.99 1.97
C ILE A 67 -11.28 5.87 1.94
N THR A 68 -12.42 5.28 1.59
CA THR A 68 -13.72 5.97 1.49
C THR A 68 -14.57 5.78 2.75
N ILE A 69 -14.35 4.68 3.47
CA ILE A 69 -14.94 4.41 4.79
C ILE A 69 -14.35 5.36 5.82
#